data_AF-A0A7C2Z098-F1
#
_entry.id   AF-A0A7C2Z098-F1
#
_cell.length_a   1.000
_cell.length_b   1.000
_cell.length_c   1.000
_cell.angle_alpha   90.00
_cell.angle_beta   90.00
_cell.angle_gamma   90.00
#
_symmetry.space_group_name_H-M   'P 1'
#
loop_
_entity.id
_entity.type
_entity.pdbx_description
1 polymer ?
#
loop_
_entity_poly.entity_id
_entity_poly.type
_entity_poly.pdbx_seq_one_letter_code
_entity_poly.pdbx_strand_id
1 'polypeptide(L)'
;MEALWRFNLGLGSLPLLLDAETRSISAENPTGEKGGGAKAEPTPDNPASELGLGWKVRPCITLRAGETVTLADIQGAGIIQHLWMTVSEKAYRTCLLRMFWDDEETPSVEVPLGDFFCNGHGFRYEVNALPIVVNPVGGFNAYFPMPFRRRARITIENQRWEDIGGFYYQITYALVTDLPDN
;
A
#
# COMPACT_ATOMS: atom_id res chain seq x y z
N MET A 1 18.73 19.38 -9.53
CA MET A 1 17.98 20.29 -8.64
C MET A 1 16.56 20.64 -9.13
N GLU A 2 16.19 20.45 -10.41
CA GLU A 2 14.82 20.76 -10.92
C GLU A 2 13.79 19.62 -10.82
N ALA A 3 14.20 18.35 -10.91
CA ALA A 3 13.24 17.27 -11.13
C ALA A 3 12.52 16.76 -9.85
N LEU A 4 13.09 16.94 -8.65
CA LEU A 4 12.45 16.54 -7.38
C LEU A 4 11.25 17.45 -7.04
N TRP A 5 11.30 18.73 -7.44
CA TRP A 5 10.18 19.67 -7.25
C TRP A 5 8.98 19.36 -8.13
N ARG A 6 9.16 18.70 -9.28
CA ARG A 6 8.04 18.26 -10.12
C ARG A 6 7.19 17.18 -9.42
N PHE A 7 7.82 16.36 -8.58
CA PHE A 7 7.13 15.38 -7.74
C PHE A 7 6.76 15.90 -6.36
N ASN A 8 6.99 17.19 -6.07
CA ASN A 8 6.52 17.79 -4.84
C ASN A 8 4.99 17.69 -4.85
N LEU A 9 4.43 16.78 -4.05
CA LEU A 9 2.99 16.53 -3.89
C LEU A 9 2.27 17.70 -3.18
N GLY A 10 2.87 18.89 -3.16
CA GLY A 10 2.25 20.12 -2.71
C GLY A 10 1.34 20.75 -3.78
N LEU A 11 0.51 21.70 -3.36
CA LEU A 11 -0.50 22.33 -4.24
C LEU A 11 0.10 23.07 -5.45
N GLY A 12 1.37 23.47 -5.40
CA GLY A 12 2.04 24.21 -6.47
C GLY A 12 2.29 23.40 -7.75
N SER A 13 2.28 22.06 -7.68
CA SER A 13 2.50 21.18 -8.83
C SER A 13 1.20 20.67 -9.47
N LEU A 14 0.03 20.91 -8.86
CA LEU A 14 -1.27 20.43 -9.34
C LEU A 14 -1.59 20.73 -10.82
N PRO A 15 -1.28 21.91 -11.39
CA PRO A 15 -1.58 22.18 -12.80
C PRO A 15 -0.52 21.63 -13.77
N LEU A 16 0.56 21.01 -13.27
CA LEU A 16 1.69 20.56 -14.09
C LEU A 16 1.48 19.11 -14.55
N LEU A 17 1.81 18.85 -15.81
CA LEU A 17 1.90 17.49 -16.33
C LEU A 17 3.24 16.86 -15.95
N LEU A 18 3.19 15.60 -15.53
CA LEU A 18 4.36 14.79 -15.23
C LEU A 18 4.53 13.72 -16.31
N ASP A 19 5.78 13.50 -16.73
CA ASP A 19 6.15 12.33 -17.52
C ASP A 19 6.26 11.12 -16.59
N ALA A 20 5.11 10.64 -16.14
CA ALA A 20 5.01 9.58 -15.16
C ALA A 20 3.79 8.70 -15.42
N GLU A 21 3.94 7.41 -15.12
CA GLU A 21 2.90 6.43 -15.27
C GLU A 21 2.36 6.01 -13.91
N THR A 22 1.13 6.44 -13.59
CA THR A 22 0.48 6.06 -12.32
C THR A 22 -0.02 4.62 -12.39
N ARG A 23 0.12 3.91 -11.26
CA ARG A 23 -0.34 2.54 -11.03
C ARG A 23 -0.90 2.42 -9.62
N SER A 24 -1.67 1.35 -9.40
CA SER A 24 -2.26 1.05 -8.09
C SER A 24 -2.29 -0.45 -7.86
N ILE A 25 -1.65 -0.89 -6.78
CA ILE A 25 -1.67 -2.28 -6.32
C ILE A 25 -2.72 -2.42 -5.22
N SER A 26 -3.48 -3.50 -5.27
CA SER A 26 -4.46 -3.86 -4.23
C SER A 26 -4.68 -5.38 -4.25
N ALA A 27 -5.52 -5.89 -3.35
CA ALA A 27 -5.96 -7.28 -3.42
C ALA A 27 -6.59 -7.64 -4.78
N GLU A 28 -7.27 -6.71 -5.46
CA GLU A 28 -7.85 -6.93 -6.80
C GLU A 28 -6.81 -6.95 -7.92
N ASN A 29 -5.74 -6.17 -7.78
CA ASN A 29 -4.67 -6.05 -8.76
C ASN A 29 -3.30 -6.18 -8.06
N PRO A 30 -2.86 -7.40 -7.71
CA PRO A 30 -1.67 -7.60 -6.89
C PRO A 30 -0.36 -7.18 -7.57
N THR A 31 -0.34 -7.18 -8.90
CA THR A 31 0.82 -6.74 -9.71
C THR A 31 0.77 -5.25 -10.02
N GLY A 32 -0.41 -4.62 -9.90
CA GLY A 32 -0.62 -3.22 -10.25
C GLY A 32 -0.54 -2.96 -11.76
N GLU A 33 -0.62 -3.99 -12.60
CA GLU A 33 -0.52 -3.85 -14.04
C GLU A 33 -1.73 -3.11 -14.65
N LYS A 34 -1.53 -2.54 -15.84
CA LYS A 34 -2.61 -1.84 -16.54
C LYS A 34 -3.75 -2.81 -16.86
N GLY A 35 -4.93 -2.53 -16.33
CA GLY A 35 -6.11 -3.37 -16.53
C GLY A 35 -6.07 -4.70 -15.77
N GLY A 36 -5.21 -4.83 -14.75
CA GLY A 36 -5.07 -6.04 -13.92
C GLY A 36 -6.11 -6.19 -12.80
N GLY A 37 -6.98 -5.21 -12.59
CA GLY A 37 -8.07 -5.31 -11.61
C GLY A 37 -9.25 -6.16 -12.09
N ALA A 38 -10.08 -6.63 -11.15
CA ALA A 38 -11.34 -7.34 -11.41
C ALA A 38 -11.17 -8.62 -12.25
N LYS A 39 -10.05 -9.32 -12.05
CA LYS A 39 -9.71 -10.58 -12.74
C LYS A 39 -10.11 -11.83 -11.96
N ALA A 40 -10.51 -11.70 -10.70
CA ALA A 40 -10.89 -12.84 -9.88
C ALA A 40 -12.28 -13.35 -10.27
N GLU A 41 -12.41 -14.68 -10.41
CA GLU A 41 -13.71 -15.33 -10.59
C GLU A 41 -14.37 -15.58 -9.22
N PRO A 42 -15.65 -15.21 -9.05
CA PRO A 42 -16.32 -15.40 -7.78
C PRO A 42 -16.67 -16.88 -7.56
N THR A 43 -16.47 -17.36 -6.35
CA THR A 43 -17.02 -18.66 -5.92
C THR A 43 -18.54 -18.55 -5.70
N PRO A 44 -19.29 -19.67 -5.65
CA PRO A 44 -20.74 -19.62 -5.45
C PRO A 44 -21.20 -18.92 -4.16
N ASP A 45 -20.36 -18.95 -3.12
CA ASP A 45 -20.57 -18.31 -1.82
C ASP A 45 -20.03 -16.87 -1.74
N ASN A 46 -19.37 -16.37 -2.79
CA ASN A 46 -18.87 -15.00 -2.83
C ASN A 46 -20.03 -14.01 -2.98
N PRO A 47 -20.00 -12.84 -2.30
CA PRO A 47 -21.04 -11.81 -2.46
C PRO A 47 -21.24 -11.29 -3.88
N ALA A 48 -20.25 -11.45 -4.76
CA ALA A 48 -20.30 -11.09 -6.17
C ALA A 48 -20.59 -12.29 -7.11
N SER A 49 -21.08 -13.42 -6.58
CA SER A 49 -21.34 -14.65 -7.35
C SER A 49 -22.28 -14.46 -8.54
N GLU A 50 -23.25 -13.54 -8.44
CA GLU A 50 -24.19 -13.23 -9.53
C GLU A 50 -23.65 -12.18 -10.54
N LEU A 51 -22.53 -11.53 -10.23
CA LEU A 51 -21.98 -10.44 -11.05
C LEU A 51 -20.92 -10.94 -12.06
N GLY A 52 -20.13 -11.94 -11.68
CA GLY A 52 -19.11 -12.55 -12.54
C GLY A 52 -17.82 -11.74 -12.71
N LEU A 53 -17.00 -12.13 -13.69
CA LEU A 53 -15.70 -11.51 -14.01
C LEU A 53 -15.88 -10.04 -14.43
N GLY A 54 -14.97 -9.17 -14.00
CA GLY A 54 -15.03 -7.72 -14.27
C GLY A 54 -15.60 -6.90 -13.10
N TRP A 55 -16.11 -7.56 -12.05
CA TRP A 55 -16.52 -6.92 -10.80
C TRP A 55 -15.50 -7.11 -9.67
N LYS A 56 -15.71 -6.41 -8.55
CA LYS A 56 -14.87 -6.49 -7.36
C LYS A 56 -15.19 -7.76 -6.55
N VAL A 57 -14.40 -8.81 -6.76
CA VAL A 57 -14.59 -10.17 -6.21
C VAL A 57 -13.63 -10.49 -5.07
N ARG A 58 -12.40 -9.95 -5.11
CA ARG A 58 -11.31 -10.11 -4.15
C ARG A 58 -10.88 -8.75 -3.56
N PRO A 59 -11.73 -8.12 -2.72
CA PRO A 59 -11.48 -6.77 -2.21
C PRO A 59 -10.39 -6.71 -1.13
N CYS A 60 -10.08 -7.83 -0.50
CA CYS A 60 -9.12 -7.96 0.59
C CYS A 60 -8.40 -9.32 0.54
N ILE A 61 -7.39 -9.48 1.39
CA ILE A 61 -6.74 -10.75 1.66
C ILE A 61 -6.97 -11.17 3.13
N THR A 62 -6.71 -12.45 3.40
CA THR A 62 -6.55 -12.97 4.76
C THR A 62 -5.07 -13.11 5.03
N LEU A 63 -4.58 -12.53 6.14
CA LEU A 63 -3.22 -12.73 6.61
C LEU A 63 -3.19 -13.96 7.51
N ARG A 64 -2.63 -15.08 7.04
CA ARG A 64 -2.59 -16.30 7.86
C ARG A 64 -1.61 -16.18 9.00
N ALA A 65 -1.83 -16.92 10.08
CA ALA A 65 -0.94 -16.93 11.24
C ALA A 65 0.50 -17.30 10.83
N GLY A 66 1.47 -16.45 11.21
CA GLY A 66 2.89 -16.61 10.89
C GLY A 66 3.28 -16.33 9.43
N GLU A 67 2.33 -15.98 8.56
CA GLU A 67 2.60 -15.76 7.15
C GLU A 67 3.15 -14.34 6.90
N THR A 68 4.15 -14.26 6.03
CA THR A 68 4.57 -13.00 5.40
C THR A 68 4.00 -12.90 4.00
N VAL A 69 3.22 -11.86 3.75
CA VAL A 69 2.63 -11.57 2.44
C VAL A 69 3.35 -10.39 1.81
N THR A 70 3.73 -10.54 0.53
CA THR A 70 4.19 -9.41 -0.28
C THR A 70 2.98 -8.61 -0.76
N LEU A 71 2.84 -7.38 -0.27
CA LEU A 71 1.77 -6.47 -0.66
C LEU A 71 2.08 -5.77 -1.98
N ALA A 72 3.34 -5.45 -2.23
CA ALA A 72 3.82 -4.86 -3.47
C ALA A 72 5.24 -5.33 -3.80
N ASP A 73 5.48 -5.53 -5.09
CA ASP A 73 6.78 -5.79 -5.68
C ASP A 73 6.87 -5.01 -7.00
N ILE A 74 7.38 -3.78 -6.89
CA ILE A 74 7.38 -2.80 -7.97
C ILE A 74 8.78 -2.74 -8.56
N GLN A 75 8.88 -2.95 -9.87
CA GLN A 75 10.15 -2.91 -10.61
C GLN A 75 10.29 -1.55 -11.34
N GLY A 76 11.53 -1.10 -11.50
CA GLY A 76 11.87 0.17 -12.15
C GLY A 76 12.01 1.34 -11.17
N ALA A 77 12.24 2.53 -11.72
CA ALA A 77 12.30 3.77 -10.94
C ALA A 77 10.87 4.31 -10.70
N GLY A 78 10.61 4.80 -9.50
CA GLY A 78 9.30 5.33 -9.17
C GLY A 78 9.21 5.93 -7.77
N ILE A 79 8.00 6.39 -7.45
CA ILE A 79 7.68 7.03 -6.18
C ILE A 79 6.34 6.48 -5.71
N ILE A 80 6.32 5.85 -4.54
CA ILE A 80 5.06 5.57 -3.83
C ILE A 80 4.52 6.91 -3.32
N GLN A 81 3.27 7.20 -3.65
CA GLN A 81 2.63 8.48 -3.35
C GLN A 81 1.56 8.34 -2.27
N HIS A 82 0.95 7.16 -2.15
CA HIS A 82 -0.11 6.92 -1.18
C HIS A 82 -0.19 5.46 -0.78
N LEU A 83 -0.28 5.22 0.52
CA LEU A 83 -0.66 3.95 1.11
C LEU A 83 -2.03 4.11 1.74
N TRP A 84 -2.97 3.21 1.43
CA TRP A 84 -4.22 3.07 2.15
C TRP A 84 -4.36 1.64 2.67
N MET A 85 -4.79 1.50 3.92
CA MET A 85 -5.04 0.19 4.53
C MET A 85 -6.22 0.25 5.50
N THR A 86 -6.96 -0.84 5.65
CA THR A 86 -7.87 -1.01 6.78
C THR A 86 -7.95 -2.49 7.17
N VAL A 87 -7.95 -2.72 8.48
CA VAL A 87 -7.97 -4.04 9.10
C VAL A 87 -8.41 -3.89 10.56
N SER A 88 -8.84 -4.99 11.17
CA SER A 88 -9.10 -5.03 12.61
C SER A 88 -7.89 -4.60 13.46
N GLU A 89 -8.15 -4.02 14.63
CA GLU A 89 -7.13 -3.59 15.60
C GLU A 89 -6.20 -4.73 16.04
N LYS A 90 -6.63 -5.99 15.89
CA LYS A 90 -5.80 -7.19 16.12
C LYS A 90 -4.45 -7.07 15.40
N ALA A 91 -4.42 -6.51 14.19
CA ALA A 91 -3.21 -6.39 13.38
C ALA A 91 -2.27 -5.25 13.82
N TYR A 92 -2.73 -4.27 14.60
CA TYR A 92 -2.02 -2.99 14.76
C TYR A 92 -0.62 -3.18 15.37
N ARG A 93 -0.48 -4.07 16.36
CA ARG A 93 0.82 -4.40 16.96
C ARG A 93 1.25 -5.86 16.80
N THR A 94 0.52 -6.63 16.00
CA THR A 94 0.90 -8.02 15.70
C THR A 94 1.22 -8.24 14.23
N CYS A 95 0.96 -7.26 13.36
CA CYS A 95 1.41 -7.30 11.99
C CYS A 95 2.62 -6.38 11.80
N LEU A 96 3.71 -6.91 11.26
CA LEU A 96 4.95 -6.18 11.04
C LEU A 96 5.02 -5.74 9.57
N LEU A 97 4.97 -4.43 9.35
CA LEU A 97 5.07 -3.81 8.03
C LEU A 97 6.54 -3.57 7.70
N ARG A 98 6.98 -4.04 6.53
CA ARG A 98 8.34 -3.84 6.04
C ARG A 98 8.36 -3.22 4.66
N MET A 99 9.31 -2.31 4.43
CA MET A 99 9.56 -1.71 3.12
C MET A 99 11.04 -1.79 2.81
N PHE A 100 11.35 -2.20 1.57
CA PHE A 100 12.69 -2.39 1.06
C PHE A 100 12.85 -1.57 -0.22
N TRP A 101 13.94 -0.83 -0.33
CA TRP A 101 14.28 -0.01 -1.49
C TRP A 101 15.51 -0.55 -2.23
N ASP A 102 15.48 -0.48 -3.55
CA ASP A 102 16.64 -0.67 -4.41
C ASP A 102 17.41 -1.99 -4.22
N ASP A 103 16.66 -3.08 -4.07
CA ASP A 103 17.15 -4.46 -3.88
C ASP A 103 17.90 -4.67 -2.55
N GLU A 104 17.73 -3.81 -1.56
CA GLU A 104 18.34 -4.00 -0.24
C GLU A 104 17.84 -5.27 0.47
N GLU A 105 18.75 -5.93 1.19
CA GLU A 105 18.43 -7.13 1.97
C GLU A 105 17.71 -6.78 3.28
N THR A 106 18.10 -5.68 3.93
CA THR A 106 17.55 -5.21 5.20
C THR A 106 16.50 -4.13 4.97
N PRO A 107 15.32 -4.20 5.58
CA PRO A 107 14.27 -3.21 5.34
C PRO A 107 14.66 -1.83 5.88
N SER A 108 14.54 -0.79 5.07
CA SER A 108 14.66 0.60 5.51
C SER A 108 13.51 1.05 6.42
N VAL A 109 12.34 0.41 6.32
CA VAL A 109 11.20 0.61 7.23
C VAL A 109 10.78 -0.74 7.79
N GLU A 110 10.81 -0.90 9.11
CA GLU A 110 10.33 -2.10 9.81
C GLU A 110 9.63 -1.66 11.10
N VAL A 111 8.30 -1.78 11.14
CA VAL A 111 7.49 -1.19 12.21
C VAL A 111 6.14 -1.91 12.31
N PRO A 112 5.54 -2.03 13.52
CA PRO A 112 4.18 -2.54 13.63
C PRO A 112 3.21 -1.69 12.81
N LEU A 113 2.23 -2.34 12.17
CA LEU A 113 1.31 -1.72 11.22
C LEU A 113 0.63 -0.47 11.78
N GLY A 114 0.07 -0.55 12.98
CA GLY A 114 -0.62 0.57 13.63
C GLY A 114 0.33 1.70 13.98
N ASP A 115 1.51 1.37 14.49
CA ASP A 115 2.52 2.34 14.93
C ASP A 115 3.00 3.22 13.74
N PHE A 116 3.11 2.65 12.52
CA PHE A 116 3.40 3.42 11.30
C PHE A 116 2.37 4.52 11.03
N PHE A 117 1.09 4.27 11.29
CA PHE A 117 -0.02 5.21 11.11
C PHE A 117 -0.37 5.97 12.41
N CYS A 118 0.60 6.12 13.33
CA CYS A 118 0.42 6.81 14.61
C CYS A 118 -0.66 6.21 15.54
N ASN A 119 -1.08 4.97 15.28
CA ASN A 119 -2.01 4.20 16.11
C ASN A 119 -1.21 3.27 17.04
N GLY A 120 -0.53 3.90 17.99
CA GLY A 120 0.30 3.22 18.99
C GLY A 120 -0.50 2.36 19.97
N HIS A 121 0.20 1.55 20.77
CA HIS A 121 -0.38 0.72 21.84
C HIS A 121 -1.45 -0.31 21.39
N GLY A 122 -1.68 -0.49 20.09
CA GLY A 122 -2.69 -1.40 19.57
C GLY A 122 -4.12 -0.88 19.70
N PHE A 123 -4.29 0.43 19.90
CA PHE A 123 -5.59 1.07 19.98
C PHE A 123 -5.84 1.93 18.74
N ARG A 124 -7.12 2.13 18.45
CA ARG A 124 -7.53 3.03 17.39
C ARG A 124 -7.63 4.48 17.88
N TYR A 125 -7.00 5.37 17.13
CA TYR A 125 -7.06 6.81 17.30
C TYR A 125 -7.27 7.47 15.94
N GLU A 126 -8.10 8.51 15.92
CA GLU A 126 -8.17 9.40 14.78
C GLU A 126 -6.89 10.23 14.70
N VAL A 127 -6.36 10.35 13.49
CA VAL A 127 -5.16 11.15 13.21
C VAL A 127 -5.50 12.02 12.02
N ASN A 128 -5.29 13.33 12.17
CA ASN A 128 -5.51 14.29 11.11
C ASN A 128 -4.25 15.15 10.95
N ALA A 129 -3.33 14.68 10.13
CA ALA A 129 -2.09 15.36 9.81
C ALA A 129 -1.82 15.29 8.30
N LEU A 130 -0.97 16.19 7.80
CA LEU A 130 -0.64 16.24 6.38
C LEU A 130 -0.11 14.90 5.82
N PRO A 131 0.87 14.22 6.45
CA PRO A 131 1.42 12.98 5.89
C PRO A 131 0.69 11.71 6.32
N ILE A 132 -0.08 11.73 7.41
CA ILE A 132 -0.78 10.56 7.97
C ILE A 132 -2.19 10.97 8.36
N VAL A 133 -3.18 10.25 7.85
CA VAL A 133 -4.59 10.42 8.20
C VAL A 133 -5.20 9.07 8.56
N VAL A 134 -5.83 9.01 9.72
CA VAL A 134 -6.57 7.83 10.19
C VAL A 134 -8.03 8.25 10.32
N ASN A 135 -8.81 7.90 9.31
CA ASN A 135 -10.23 8.21 9.23
C ASN A 135 -11.03 7.36 10.23
N PRO A 136 -12.26 7.81 10.60
CA PRO A 136 -13.14 7.05 11.47
C PRO A 136 -13.25 5.57 11.08
N VAL A 137 -13.32 4.69 12.07
CA VAL A 137 -13.39 3.22 11.90
C VAL A 137 -12.08 2.58 11.39
N GLY A 138 -10.97 3.33 11.30
CA GLY A 138 -9.64 2.78 11.05
C GLY A 138 -9.28 2.69 9.57
N GLY A 139 -9.58 3.74 8.81
CA GLY A 139 -9.08 3.92 7.45
C GLY A 139 -7.71 4.60 7.49
N PHE A 140 -6.64 3.81 7.39
CA PHE A 140 -5.26 4.30 7.41
C PHE A 140 -4.85 4.91 6.07
N ASN A 141 -4.22 6.08 6.11
CA ASN A 141 -3.65 6.75 4.95
C ASN A 141 -2.26 7.29 5.27
N ALA A 142 -1.30 7.08 4.36
CA ALA A 142 -0.01 7.74 4.38
C ALA A 142 0.29 8.39 3.03
N TYR A 143 0.79 9.62 3.08
CA TYR A 143 1.09 10.47 1.92
C TYR A 143 2.56 10.87 1.84
N PHE A 144 3.44 10.18 2.58
CA PHE A 144 4.88 10.35 2.42
C PHE A 144 5.29 9.91 1.01
N PRO A 145 5.99 10.77 0.24
CA PRO A 145 6.64 10.33 -0.99
C PRO A 145 7.79 9.38 -0.66
N MET A 146 7.76 8.16 -1.20
CA MET A 146 8.81 7.16 -0.99
C MET A 146 9.45 6.80 -2.34
N PRO A 147 10.52 7.52 -2.75
CA PRO A 147 11.22 7.27 -4.01
C PRO A 147 12.09 6.01 -3.95
N PHE A 148 12.20 5.30 -5.07
CA PHE A 148 13.07 4.15 -5.28
C PHE A 148 13.56 4.14 -6.74
N ARG A 149 14.82 3.76 -6.98
CA ARG A 149 15.46 3.80 -8.30
C ARG A 149 15.38 2.49 -9.09
N ARG A 150 15.29 1.35 -8.41
CA ARG A 150 15.34 0.02 -9.04
C ARG A 150 14.13 -0.84 -8.71
N ARG A 151 13.77 -0.89 -7.43
CA ARG A 151 12.70 -1.76 -6.93
C ARG A 151 12.17 -1.26 -5.60
N ALA A 152 10.86 -1.36 -5.40
CA ALA A 152 10.22 -1.21 -4.09
C ALA A 152 9.49 -2.50 -3.73
N ARG A 153 9.79 -3.05 -2.56
CA ARG A 153 9.08 -4.22 -2.02
C ARG A 153 8.45 -3.87 -0.69
N ILE A 154 7.16 -4.15 -0.53
CA ILE A 154 6.43 -3.96 0.72
C ILE A 154 5.87 -5.31 1.16
N THR A 155 6.16 -5.70 2.40
CA THR A 155 5.63 -6.94 2.99
C THR A 155 4.91 -6.67 4.30
N ILE A 156 3.97 -7.55 4.63
CA ILE A 156 3.29 -7.57 5.92
C ILE A 156 3.40 -8.99 6.50
N GLU A 157 3.88 -9.11 7.72
CA GLU A 157 3.98 -10.39 8.44
C GLU A 157 2.93 -10.42 9.54
N ASN A 158 2.08 -11.44 9.60
CA ASN A 158 1.19 -11.66 10.73
C ASN A 158 1.90 -12.49 11.81
N GLN A 159 2.34 -11.84 12.88
CA GLN A 159 2.99 -12.46 14.03
C GLN A 159 1.98 -12.95 15.09
N ARG A 160 0.68 -12.85 14.79
CA ARG A 160 -0.38 -13.36 15.65
C ARG A 160 -0.56 -14.85 15.45
N TRP A 161 -1.08 -15.51 16.49
CA TRP A 161 -1.35 -16.94 16.51
C TRP A 161 -2.63 -17.36 15.74
N GLU A 162 -3.44 -16.40 15.29
CA GLU A 162 -4.64 -16.65 14.48
C GLU A 162 -4.62 -15.84 13.17
N ASP A 163 -5.37 -16.32 12.19
CA ASP A 163 -5.60 -15.64 10.92
C ASP A 163 -6.32 -14.31 11.11
N ILE A 164 -5.94 -13.31 10.32
CA ILE A 164 -6.56 -11.99 10.30
C ILE A 164 -7.19 -11.78 8.92
N GLY A 165 -8.50 -11.99 8.83
CA GLY A 165 -9.29 -11.69 7.64
C GLY A 165 -9.54 -10.20 7.46
N GLY A 166 -10.01 -9.82 6.26
CA GLY A 166 -10.43 -8.44 5.97
C GLY A 166 -9.27 -7.45 6.01
N PHE A 167 -8.09 -7.84 5.52
CA PHE A 167 -6.99 -6.90 5.30
C PHE A 167 -7.14 -6.27 3.92
N TYR A 168 -7.64 -5.04 3.90
CA TYR A 168 -7.78 -4.24 2.68
C TYR A 168 -6.59 -3.32 2.56
N TYR A 169 -6.07 -3.16 1.34
CA TYR A 169 -4.97 -2.26 1.10
C TYR A 169 -4.98 -1.73 -0.35
N GLN A 170 -4.36 -0.58 -0.52
CA GLN A 170 -4.05 0.02 -1.80
C GLN A 170 -2.71 0.74 -1.72
N ILE A 171 -1.85 0.55 -2.71
CA ILE A 171 -0.54 1.19 -2.83
C ILE A 171 -0.53 1.91 -4.17
N THR A 172 -0.60 3.24 -4.13
CA THR A 172 -0.58 4.09 -5.32
C THR A 172 0.83 4.62 -5.53
N TYR A 173 1.34 4.46 -6.75
CA TYR A 173 2.69 4.88 -7.11
C TYR A 173 2.75 5.41 -8.54
N ALA A 174 3.80 6.15 -8.84
CA ALA A 174 4.11 6.63 -10.18
C ALA A 174 5.46 6.08 -10.61
N LEU A 175 5.51 5.44 -11.78
CA LEU A 175 6.74 5.07 -12.46
C LEU A 175 7.26 6.24 -13.28
N VAL A 176 8.58 6.38 -13.30
CA VAL A 176 9.29 7.50 -13.92
C VAL A 176 10.51 6.98 -14.67
N THR A 177 10.96 7.70 -15.69
CA THR A 177 12.13 7.31 -16.48
C THR A 177 13.42 7.44 -15.66
N ASP A 178 13.54 8.51 -14.89
CA ASP A 178 14.64 8.76 -13.98
C ASP A 178 14.16 9.47 -12.70
N LEU A 179 14.93 9.29 -11.64
CA LEU A 179 14.82 10.09 -10.43
C LEU A 179 16.02 11.04 -10.37
N PRO A 180 15.87 12.25 -9.81
CA PRO A 180 16.97 13.17 -9.70
C PRO A 180 18.07 12.61 -8.79
N ASP A 181 19.30 13.05 -9.03
CA ASP A 181 20.41 12.79 -8.11
C ASP A 181 20.17 13.50 -6.77
N ASN A 182 20.64 12.86 -5.69
CA ASN A 182 20.56 13.38 -4.33
C ASN A 182 21.49 14.57 -4.11
#